data_AF-A0A9R0X702-F1
#
_entry.id   AF-A0A9R0X702-F1
#
_cell.length_a   1.000
_cell.length_b   1.000
_cell.length_c   1.000
_cell.angle_alpha   90.00
_cell.angle_beta   90.00
_cell.angle_gamma   90.00
#
_symmetry.space_group_name_H-M   'P 1'
#
loop_
_entity.id
_entity.type
_entity.pdbx_description
1 polymer ?
#
loop_
_entity_poly.entity_id
_entity_poly.type
_entity_poly.pdbx_seq_one_letter_code
_entity_poly.pdbx_strand_id
1 'polypeptide(L)'
;MIMAKSNGENPNMSILQRLSTSDLPLVKEYGLPGVIGALLLAIVIPILLSSMFSKKVKKRAVQVDVGGEAGLAMRNSRFSSLIQVPWEGATTMAALFEMASKKYTQHRCLGTRKLISSEFIEAADGRKFEKLHLGEYQWNSYAEAFKRACNFASGLIKMGHQLDSRAAIFSDTRAEWIIAAQGCFRQNLTVVTIYASLGEDALVHSLNETQVSTLICDSKQLKKLPAVSSKLHSLKHVIYIEDEPVEADTLNQLKHLTTLSFNAVEESGLVTAALKLKREQLKAKFKDDLNKLYQ
;
A
#
# COMPACT_ATOMS: atom_id res chain seq x y z
N MET A 1 -50.99 26.82 62.57
CA MET A 1 -50.45 26.08 63.73
C MET A 1 -49.60 24.97 63.14
N ILE A 2 -48.29 25.15 62.98
CA ILE A 2 -47.26 24.82 63.98
C ILE A 2 -46.09 25.80 63.84
N MET A 3 -45.67 26.36 64.98
CA MET A 3 -44.48 27.19 65.15
C MET A 3 -43.21 26.35 64.95
N ALA A 4 -42.23 26.87 64.19
CA ALA A 4 -40.86 26.37 64.24
C ALA A 4 -39.94 27.49 64.76
N LYS A 5 -39.28 27.18 65.88
CA LYS A 5 -38.38 28.04 66.64
C LYS A 5 -37.21 28.53 65.80
N SER A 6 -36.91 29.83 65.94
CA SER A 6 -35.63 30.43 65.62
C SER A 6 -34.54 29.83 66.52
N ASN A 7 -33.51 29.24 65.92
CA ASN A 7 -32.22 29.01 66.58
C ASN A 7 -31.20 29.94 65.90
N GLY A 8 -30.61 30.82 66.70
CA GLY A 8 -29.64 31.80 66.24
C GLY A 8 -28.34 31.14 65.79
N GLU A 9 -27.97 31.37 64.53
CA GLU A 9 -26.62 31.10 64.04
C GLU A 9 -25.76 32.35 64.22
N ASN A 10 -24.63 32.19 64.92
CA ASN A 10 -23.64 33.25 65.12
C ASN A 10 -22.80 33.42 63.84
N PRO A 11 -22.86 34.58 63.15
CA PRO A 11 -22.25 34.74 61.82
C PRO A 11 -20.71 34.67 61.83
N ASN A 12 -20.04 34.79 62.99
CA ASN A 12 -18.58 34.78 63.13
C ASN A 12 -17.97 33.39 63.40
N MET A 13 -18.76 32.32 63.35
CA MET A 13 -18.28 30.97 63.67
C MET A 13 -17.54 30.34 62.49
N SER A 14 -16.29 29.90 62.71
CA SER A 14 -15.46 29.28 61.67
C SER A 14 -16.10 28.02 61.10
N ILE A 15 -15.83 27.70 59.83
CA ILE A 15 -16.41 26.55 59.11
C ILE A 15 -16.16 25.23 59.88
N LEU A 16 -14.99 25.10 60.53
CA LEU A 16 -14.63 23.94 61.35
C LEU A 16 -15.50 23.81 62.60
N GLN A 17 -15.86 24.93 63.23
CA GLN A 17 -16.77 24.92 64.39
C GLN A 17 -18.21 24.58 63.97
N ARG A 18 -18.67 25.07 62.81
CA ARG A 18 -20.00 24.73 62.25
C ARG A 18 -20.14 23.24 61.95
N LEU A 19 -19.10 22.62 61.39
CA LEU A 19 -19.06 21.17 61.11
C LEU A 19 -18.94 20.31 62.39
N SER A 20 -18.32 20.84 63.44
CA SER A 20 -18.22 20.16 64.73
C SER A 20 -19.54 20.15 65.52
N THR A 21 -20.39 21.17 65.35
CA THR A 21 -21.67 21.32 66.08
C THR A 21 -22.88 20.82 65.29
N SER A 22 -22.72 20.48 64.01
CA SER A 22 -23.80 19.97 63.18
C SER A 22 -24.11 18.52 63.51
N ASP A 23 -25.38 18.19 63.78
CA ASP A 23 -25.93 16.83 63.96
C ASP A 23 -25.96 16.04 62.61
N LEU A 24 -24.85 16.06 61.87
CA LEU A 24 -24.70 15.21 60.69
C LEU A 24 -24.40 13.77 61.15
N PRO A 25 -25.18 12.76 60.70
CA PRO A 25 -24.99 11.36 61.10
C PRO A 25 -23.54 10.87 60.89
N LEU A 26 -22.88 11.31 59.82
CA LEU A 26 -21.51 10.93 59.48
C LEU A 26 -20.44 11.41 60.48
N VAL A 27 -20.62 12.57 61.11
CA VAL A 27 -19.62 13.11 62.06
C VAL A 27 -19.65 12.31 63.37
N LYS A 28 -20.83 11.81 63.75
CA LYS A 28 -21.03 10.97 64.95
C LYS A 28 -20.42 9.58 64.82
N GLU A 29 -20.38 9.04 63.59
CA GLU A 29 -19.91 7.68 63.32
C GLU A 29 -18.40 7.60 63.00
N TYR A 30 -17.83 8.63 62.34
CA TYR A 30 -16.43 8.61 61.86
C TYR A 30 -15.52 9.71 62.44
N GLY A 31 -16.08 10.63 63.24
CA GLY A 31 -15.36 11.77 63.81
C GLY A 31 -14.97 12.85 62.79
N LEU A 32 -14.74 14.07 63.29
CA LEU A 32 -14.37 15.23 62.46
C LEU A 32 -13.13 14.98 61.56
N PRO A 33 -12.04 14.31 62.02
CA PRO A 33 -10.90 13.99 61.16
C PRO A 33 -11.24 13.00 60.03
N GLY A 34 -12.15 12.05 60.28
CA GLY A 34 -12.61 11.08 59.28
C GLY A 34 -13.43 11.73 58.18
N VAL A 35 -14.31 12.66 58.55
CA VAL A 35 -15.12 13.44 57.58
C VAL A 35 -14.23 14.38 56.76
N ILE A 36 -13.24 15.03 57.37
CA ILE A 36 -12.26 15.86 56.65
C ILE A 36 -11.42 15.00 55.70
N GLY A 37 -10.96 13.82 56.14
CA GLY A 37 -10.23 12.87 55.30
C GLY A 37 -11.06 12.37 54.11
N ALA A 38 -12.34 12.08 54.32
CA ALA A 38 -13.26 11.67 53.26
C ALA A 38 -13.53 12.79 52.25
N LEU A 39 -13.70 14.04 52.71
CA LEU A 39 -13.84 15.20 51.83
C LEU A 39 -12.57 15.49 51.02
N LEU A 40 -11.39 15.36 51.64
CA LEU A 40 -10.11 15.49 50.94
C LEU A 40 -9.95 14.40 49.87
N LEU A 41 -10.26 13.14 50.19
CA LEU A 41 -10.22 12.05 49.22
C LEU A 41 -11.25 12.26 48.09
N ALA A 42 -12.45 12.73 48.40
CA ALA A 42 -13.50 13.03 47.42
C ALA A 42 -13.13 14.19 46.48
N ILE A 43 -12.18 15.06 46.84
CA ILE A 43 -11.68 16.13 45.96
C ILE A 43 -10.42 15.68 45.20
N VAL A 44 -9.50 15.00 45.89
CA VAL A 44 -8.22 14.57 45.33
C VAL A 44 -8.39 13.46 44.30
N ILE A 45 -9.28 12.49 44.55
CA ILE A 45 -9.54 11.36 43.64
C ILE A 45 -10.06 11.84 42.28
N PRO A 46 -11.09 12.71 42.18
CA PRO A 46 -11.53 13.25 40.90
C PRO A 46 -10.48 14.07 40.17
N ILE A 47 -9.63 14.83 40.86
CA ILE A 47 -8.56 15.63 40.24
C ILE A 47 -7.46 14.71 39.67
N LEU A 48 -7.04 13.69 40.43
CA LEU A 48 -6.08 12.70 39.96
C LEU A 48 -6.63 11.89 38.77
N LEU A 49 -7.90 11.47 38.84
CA LEU A 49 -8.59 10.78 37.75
C LEU A 49 -8.78 11.70 36.54
N SER A 50 -9.12 12.99 36.70
CA SER A 50 -9.28 13.91 35.57
C SER A 50 -7.95 14.16 34.84
N SER A 51 -6.82 14.13 35.54
CA SER A 51 -5.49 14.20 34.91
C SER A 51 -5.18 12.93 34.10
N MET A 52 -5.60 11.75 34.58
CA MET A 52 -5.46 10.47 33.86
C MET A 52 -6.39 10.37 32.65
N PHE A 53 -7.56 11.01 32.69
CA PHE A 53 -8.54 11.02 31.59
C PHE A 53 -8.47 12.24 30.69
N SER A 54 -7.43 13.08 30.82
CA SER A 54 -7.17 14.13 29.85
C SER A 54 -6.97 13.50 28.47
N LYS A 55 -7.96 13.71 27.58
CA LYS A 55 -7.87 13.27 26.18
C LYS A 55 -6.63 13.92 25.60
N LYS A 56 -5.53 13.16 25.49
CA LYS A 56 -4.34 13.57 24.74
C LYS A 56 -4.79 13.90 23.33
N VAL A 57 -4.99 15.20 23.06
CA VAL A 57 -5.28 15.67 21.71
C VAL A 57 -4.11 15.22 20.86
N LYS A 58 -4.39 14.33 19.90
CA LYS A 58 -3.36 13.84 18.98
C LYS A 58 -2.87 15.03 18.16
N LYS A 59 -1.81 15.70 18.61
CA LYS A 59 -1.12 16.74 17.87
C LYS A 59 -0.55 16.08 16.63
N ARG A 60 -1.13 16.34 15.45
CA ARG A 60 -0.72 15.71 14.17
C ARG A 60 0.49 16.38 13.54
N ALA A 61 0.69 17.66 13.84
CA ALA A 61 1.74 18.46 13.27
C ALA A 61 2.42 19.35 14.32
N VAL A 62 3.72 19.58 14.14
CA VAL A 62 4.57 20.41 15.00
C VAL A 62 5.27 21.43 14.11
N GLN A 63 5.25 22.69 14.54
CA GLN A 63 5.98 23.74 13.83
C GLN A 63 7.49 23.52 13.95
N VAL A 64 8.21 23.78 12.87
CA VAL A 64 9.66 23.65 12.80
C VAL A 64 10.24 24.94 12.28
N ASP A 65 11.32 25.38 12.90
CA ASP A 65 12.14 26.46 12.36
C ASP A 65 12.98 25.91 11.21
N VAL A 66 12.75 26.43 10.00
CA VAL A 66 13.43 26.01 8.78
C VAL A 66 14.50 27.00 8.32
N GLY A 67 14.88 27.97 9.17
CA GLY A 67 16.03 28.83 8.94
C GLY A 67 15.89 29.74 7.73
N GLY A 68 15.29 30.92 7.93
CA GLY A 68 15.44 32.08 7.03
C GLY A 68 14.16 32.57 6.34
N GLU A 69 13.07 31.80 6.33
CA GLU A 69 11.79 32.24 5.78
C GLU A 69 10.74 32.43 6.87
N ALA A 70 10.00 33.54 6.81
CA ALA A 70 8.83 33.77 7.66
C ALA A 70 7.70 32.82 7.24
N GLY A 71 7.69 31.60 7.79
CA GLY A 71 6.74 30.56 7.41
C GLY A 71 6.32 29.64 8.56
N LEU A 72 5.10 29.12 8.47
CA LEU A 72 4.58 28.05 9.34
C LEU A 72 4.95 26.68 8.77
N ALA A 73 6.25 26.36 8.74
CA ALA A 73 6.69 25.03 8.34
C ALA A 73 6.24 24.01 9.41
N MET A 74 5.43 23.04 9.00
CA MET A 74 4.84 22.04 9.90
C MET A 74 5.37 20.66 9.53
N ARG A 75 5.93 19.92 10.51
CA ARG A 75 6.29 18.51 10.35
C ARG A 75 5.27 17.59 10.99
N ASN A 76 5.18 16.36 10.49
CA ASN A 76 4.42 15.31 11.14
C ASN A 76 4.98 15.05 12.54
N SER A 77 4.12 15.12 13.56
CA SER A 77 4.53 14.98 14.96
C SER A 77 5.10 13.60 15.30
N ARG A 78 4.81 12.57 14.50
CA ARG A 78 5.26 11.20 14.71
C ARG A 78 6.76 11.01 14.40
N PHE A 79 7.39 11.95 13.70
CA PHE A 79 8.76 11.80 13.23
C PHE A 79 9.58 13.03 13.62
N SER A 80 10.67 12.81 14.35
CA SER A 80 11.60 13.86 14.82
C SER A 80 12.45 14.44 13.69
N SER A 81 12.63 13.69 12.61
CA SER A 81 13.45 14.05 11.45
C SER A 81 12.71 13.78 10.13
N LEU A 82 13.27 14.29 9.03
CA LEU A 82 12.76 14.03 7.68
C LEU A 82 12.86 12.53 7.37
N ILE A 83 11.74 11.92 7.01
CA ILE A 83 11.71 10.55 6.51
C ILE A 83 12.18 10.58 5.05
N GLN A 84 13.37 10.04 4.79
CA GLN A 84 13.93 9.98 3.44
C GLN A 84 13.50 8.72 2.68
N VAL A 85 13.28 7.62 3.39
CA VAL A 85 12.88 6.33 2.82
C VAL A 85 11.71 5.75 3.63
N PRO A 86 10.80 4.99 3.01
CA PRO A 86 9.65 4.42 3.72
C PRO A 86 10.08 3.51 4.88
N TRP A 87 11.11 2.69 4.67
CA TRP A 87 11.80 1.88 5.69
C TRP A 87 13.31 2.06 5.54
N GLU A 88 14.04 1.98 6.66
CA GLU A 88 15.50 2.05 6.67
C GLU A 88 16.11 0.99 5.73
N GLY A 89 16.97 1.42 4.81
CA GLY A 89 17.55 0.56 3.76
C GLY A 89 16.69 0.38 2.49
N ALA A 90 15.44 0.83 2.47
CA ALA A 90 14.55 0.74 1.30
C ALA A 90 14.71 1.95 0.35
N THR A 91 15.89 2.09 -0.26
CA THR A 91 16.21 3.24 -1.13
C THR A 91 15.60 3.16 -2.54
N THR A 92 15.03 2.02 -2.92
CA THR A 92 14.34 1.81 -4.20
C THR A 92 13.00 1.11 -4.00
N MET A 93 12.09 1.23 -4.98
CA MET A 93 10.82 0.49 -4.97
C MET A 93 11.03 -1.02 -4.92
N ALA A 94 12.05 -1.52 -5.63
CA ALA A 94 12.45 -2.92 -5.62
C ALA A 94 12.93 -3.38 -4.22
N ALA A 95 13.77 -2.56 -3.55
CA ALA A 95 14.26 -2.85 -2.20
C ALA A 95 13.12 -2.84 -1.19
N LEU A 96 12.20 -1.87 -1.28
CA LEU A 96 11.03 -1.79 -0.42
C LEU A 96 10.14 -3.04 -0.54
N PHE A 97 9.84 -3.48 -1.77
CA PHE A 97 9.05 -4.68 -2.00
C PHE A 97 9.76 -5.94 -1.50
N GLU A 98 11.07 -6.07 -1.75
CA GLU A 98 11.86 -7.19 -1.23
C GLU A 98 11.87 -7.25 0.30
N MET A 99 12.03 -6.12 0.97
CA MET A 99 11.96 -6.03 2.43
C MET A 99 10.57 -6.37 2.95
N ALA A 100 9.51 -5.85 2.31
CA ALA A 100 8.13 -6.17 2.66
C ALA A 100 7.87 -7.67 2.54
N SER A 101 8.36 -8.29 1.47
CA SER A 101 8.19 -9.72 1.25
C SER A 101 8.99 -10.60 2.19
N LYS A 102 10.17 -10.15 2.65
CA LYS A 102 10.92 -10.83 3.73
C LYS A 102 10.21 -10.74 5.08
N LYS A 103 9.58 -9.59 5.38
CA LYS A 103 8.91 -9.33 6.65
C LYS A 103 7.57 -10.06 6.75
N TYR A 104 6.82 -10.13 5.65
CA TYR A 104 5.45 -10.64 5.61
C TYR A 104 5.31 -11.89 4.74
N THR A 105 6.37 -12.71 4.65
CA THR A 105 6.54 -13.87 3.75
C THR A 105 5.26 -14.67 3.49
N GLN A 106 4.57 -15.10 4.55
CA GLN A 106 3.39 -15.98 4.45
C GLN A 106 2.05 -15.23 4.44
N HIS A 107 2.06 -13.90 4.55
CA HIS A 107 0.83 -13.12 4.58
C HIS A 107 0.25 -13.02 3.16
N ARG A 108 -1.08 -12.91 3.08
CA ARG A 108 -1.80 -12.65 1.82
C ARG A 108 -1.35 -11.32 1.23
N CYS A 109 -0.99 -11.32 -0.06
CA CYS A 109 -0.47 -10.17 -0.78
C CYS A 109 -1.38 -9.80 -1.96
N LEU A 110 -1.51 -10.68 -2.96
CA LEU A 110 -2.30 -10.44 -4.17
C LEU A 110 -3.48 -11.41 -4.22
N GLY A 111 -4.70 -10.89 -4.29
CA GLY A 111 -5.92 -11.69 -4.34
C GLY A 111 -6.61 -11.57 -5.69
N THR A 112 -6.93 -12.70 -6.31
CA THR A 112 -7.64 -12.76 -7.60
C THR A 112 -8.85 -13.69 -7.47
N ARG A 113 -9.93 -13.38 -8.21
CA ARG A 113 -11.10 -14.25 -8.31
C ARG A 113 -11.22 -14.75 -9.75
N LYS A 114 -11.40 -16.05 -9.93
CA LYS A 114 -11.63 -16.63 -11.26
C LYS A 114 -13.03 -16.27 -11.74
N LEU A 115 -13.16 -15.84 -12.99
CA LEU A 115 -14.46 -15.71 -13.65
C LEU A 115 -15.06 -17.10 -13.85
N ILE A 116 -16.26 -17.34 -13.32
CA ILE A 116 -17.00 -18.59 -13.46
C ILE A 116 -17.95 -18.50 -14.65
N SER A 117 -18.73 -17.42 -14.72
CA SER A 117 -19.66 -17.13 -15.82
C SER A 117 -19.98 -15.65 -15.87
N SER A 118 -20.52 -15.17 -17.00
CA SER A 118 -21.18 -13.86 -17.08
C SER A 118 -22.61 -13.99 -17.62
N GLU A 119 -23.49 -13.13 -17.15
CA GLU A 119 -24.89 -13.04 -17.58
C GLU A 119 -25.24 -11.60 -17.93
N PHE A 120 -25.94 -11.37 -19.05
CA PHE A 120 -26.48 -10.06 -19.36
C PHE A 120 -27.85 -9.89 -18.70
N ILE A 121 -27.96 -8.90 -17.82
CA ILE A 121 -29.22 -8.55 -17.16
C ILE A 121 -29.75 -7.27 -17.77
N GLU A 122 -31.02 -7.27 -18.12
CA GLU A 122 -31.73 -6.07 -18.57
C GLU A 122 -32.33 -5.35 -17.34
N ALA A 123 -31.94 -4.09 -17.17
CA ALA A 123 -32.51 -3.22 -16.15
C ALA A 123 -33.93 -2.78 -16.55
N ALA A 124 -34.70 -2.28 -15.58
CA ALA A 124 -36.07 -1.82 -15.80
C ALA A 124 -36.21 -0.69 -16.84
N ASP A 125 -35.12 -0.01 -17.17
CA ASP A 125 -35.03 1.04 -18.20
C ASP A 125 -34.51 0.53 -19.56
N GLY A 126 -34.39 -0.79 -19.75
CA GLY A 126 -33.93 -1.43 -20.98
C GLY A 126 -32.41 -1.48 -21.15
N ARG A 127 -31.62 -0.91 -20.22
CA ARG A 127 -30.14 -1.01 -20.27
C ARG A 127 -29.69 -2.43 -19.94
N LYS A 128 -28.84 -3.00 -20.79
CA LYS A 128 -28.20 -4.31 -20.55
C LYS A 128 -26.88 -4.13 -19.83
N PHE A 129 -26.70 -4.82 -18.70
CA PHE A 129 -25.46 -4.85 -17.95
C PHE A 129 -24.93 -6.28 -17.89
N GLU A 130 -23.63 -6.45 -18.13
CA GLU A 130 -22.96 -7.72 -17.90
C GLU A 130 -22.69 -7.87 -16.40
N LYS A 131 -23.25 -8.92 -15.80
CA LYS A 131 -22.98 -9.31 -14.43
C LYS A 131 -22.03 -10.49 -14.43
N LEU A 132 -20.93 -10.34 -13.71
CA LEU A 132 -19.88 -11.35 -13.60
C LEU A 132 -20.11 -12.21 -12.34
N HIS A 133 -20.16 -13.52 -12.52
CA HIS A 133 -20.13 -14.50 -11.44
C HIS A 133 -18.69 -14.92 -11.20
N LEU A 134 -18.13 -14.46 -10.08
CA LEU A 134 -16.74 -14.67 -9.72
C LEU A 134 -16.65 -15.72 -8.61
N GLY A 135 -15.64 -16.59 -8.68
CA GLY A 135 -15.37 -17.60 -7.65
C GLY A 135 -14.78 -17.02 -6.37
N GLU A 136 -14.30 -17.91 -5.51
CA GLU A 136 -13.61 -17.53 -4.27
C GLU A 136 -12.27 -16.83 -4.53
N TYR A 137 -11.82 -16.04 -3.56
CA TYR A 137 -10.51 -15.41 -3.62
C TYR A 137 -9.40 -16.45 -3.54
N GLN A 138 -8.51 -16.41 -4.52
CA GLN A 138 -7.23 -17.10 -4.53
C GLN A 138 -6.13 -16.08 -4.21
N TRP A 139 -5.29 -16.41 -3.24
CA TRP A 139 -4.28 -15.48 -2.74
C TRP A 139 -2.88 -15.98 -3.08
N ASN A 140 -2.05 -15.09 -3.60
CA ASN A 140 -0.61 -15.23 -3.50
C ASN A 140 -0.12 -14.59 -2.20
N SER A 141 0.72 -15.31 -1.48
CA SER A 141 1.52 -14.79 -0.38
C SER A 141 2.53 -13.75 -0.89
N TYR A 142 3.09 -12.94 0.02
CA TYR A 142 4.18 -12.03 -0.33
C TYR A 142 5.39 -12.76 -0.93
N ALA A 143 5.70 -13.96 -0.42
CA ALA A 143 6.79 -14.79 -0.95
C ALA A 143 6.53 -15.22 -2.40
N GLU A 144 5.30 -15.65 -2.70
CA GLU A 144 4.91 -16.04 -4.06
C GLU A 144 4.90 -14.85 -5.01
N ALA A 145 4.29 -13.72 -4.61
CA ALA A 145 4.27 -12.50 -5.40
C ALA A 145 5.69 -11.99 -5.69
N PHE A 146 6.59 -12.04 -4.71
CA PHE A 146 8.00 -11.69 -4.88
C PHE A 146 8.74 -12.63 -5.83
N LYS A 147 8.52 -13.95 -5.68
CA LYS A 147 9.11 -14.95 -6.58
C LYS A 147 8.65 -14.73 -8.02
N ARG A 148 7.36 -14.50 -8.24
CA ARG A 148 6.78 -14.17 -9.56
C ARG A 148 7.41 -12.92 -10.15
N ALA A 149 7.50 -11.83 -9.37
CA ALA A 149 8.16 -10.59 -9.81
C ALA A 149 9.64 -10.81 -10.18
N CYS A 150 10.37 -11.65 -9.44
CA CYS A 150 11.77 -11.97 -9.75
C CYS A 150 11.92 -12.80 -11.03
N ASN A 151 11.02 -13.77 -11.24
CA ASN A 151 10.97 -14.59 -12.45
C ASN A 151 10.65 -13.71 -13.66
N PHE A 152 9.58 -12.91 -13.57
CA PHE A 152 9.20 -11.96 -14.62
C PHE A 152 10.34 -10.99 -14.95
N ALA A 153 10.96 -10.38 -13.92
CA ALA A 153 12.13 -9.52 -14.07
C ALA A 153 13.28 -10.20 -14.83
N SER A 154 13.55 -11.48 -14.54
CA SER A 154 14.62 -12.24 -15.22
C SER A 154 14.24 -12.58 -16.66
N GLY A 155 12.95 -12.85 -16.91
CA GLY A 155 12.39 -13.03 -18.25
C GLY A 155 12.55 -11.78 -19.12
N LEU A 156 12.27 -10.59 -18.58
CA LEU A 156 12.48 -9.33 -19.29
C LEU A 156 13.94 -9.17 -19.75
N ILE A 157 14.91 -9.44 -18.87
CA ILE A 157 16.34 -9.38 -19.25
C ILE A 157 16.67 -10.40 -20.34
N LYS A 158 16.12 -11.61 -20.25
CA LYS A 158 16.32 -12.64 -21.27
C LYS A 158 15.71 -12.26 -22.63
N MET A 159 14.64 -11.46 -22.64
CA MET A 159 14.07 -10.87 -23.86
C MET A 159 14.93 -9.75 -24.46
N GLY A 160 16.01 -9.33 -23.78
CA GLY A 160 16.94 -8.32 -24.28
C GLY A 160 16.69 -6.91 -23.75
N HIS A 161 15.85 -6.76 -22.72
CA HIS A 161 15.70 -5.48 -22.04
C HIS A 161 17.01 -5.02 -21.38
N GLN A 162 17.27 -3.72 -21.47
CA GLN A 162 18.46 -3.08 -20.93
C GLN A 162 18.08 -1.94 -19.98
N LEU A 163 19.08 -1.34 -19.34
CA LEU A 163 18.93 -0.08 -18.62
C LEU A 163 18.19 0.95 -19.50
N ASP A 164 17.31 1.75 -18.89
CA ASP A 164 16.49 2.78 -19.54
C ASP A 164 15.44 2.26 -20.54
N SER A 165 15.29 0.94 -20.70
CA SER A 165 14.15 0.38 -21.43
C SER A 165 12.84 0.76 -20.75
N ARG A 166 11.82 1.01 -21.57
CA ARG A 166 10.49 1.45 -21.12
C ARG A 166 9.45 0.38 -21.45
N ALA A 167 8.69 -0.03 -20.44
CA ALA A 167 7.62 -1.00 -20.58
C ALA A 167 6.28 -0.34 -20.26
N ALA A 168 5.36 -0.37 -21.22
CA ALA A 168 3.99 0.06 -21.02
C ALA A 168 3.14 -1.08 -20.44
N ILE A 169 2.25 -0.77 -19.50
CA ILE A 169 1.23 -1.69 -19.00
C ILE A 169 -0.14 -1.13 -19.35
N PHE A 170 -0.85 -1.82 -20.24
CA PHE A 170 -2.17 -1.51 -20.76
C PHE A 170 -3.16 -2.62 -20.36
N SER A 171 -3.59 -2.57 -19.12
CA SER A 171 -4.44 -3.58 -18.48
C SER A 171 -5.15 -2.97 -17.28
N ASP A 172 -6.29 -3.52 -16.91
CA ASP A 172 -6.94 -3.21 -15.62
C ASP A 172 -6.07 -3.65 -14.44
N THR A 173 -6.37 -3.10 -13.25
CA THR A 173 -5.69 -3.43 -12.00
C THR A 173 -5.88 -4.90 -11.66
N ARG A 174 -4.79 -5.67 -11.71
CA ARG A 174 -4.78 -7.11 -11.43
C ARG A 174 -3.45 -7.59 -10.86
N ALA A 175 -3.37 -8.85 -10.46
CA ALA A 175 -2.16 -9.42 -9.88
C ALA A 175 -0.96 -9.34 -10.84
N GLU A 176 -1.15 -9.70 -12.11
CA GLU A 176 -0.12 -9.65 -13.14
C GLU A 176 0.39 -8.23 -13.39
N TRP A 177 -0.48 -7.22 -13.29
CA TRP A 177 -0.11 -5.80 -13.39
C TRP A 177 0.91 -5.43 -12.30
N ILE A 178 0.62 -5.81 -11.04
CA ILE A 178 1.52 -5.54 -9.91
C ILE A 178 2.83 -6.30 -10.07
N ILE A 179 2.77 -7.56 -10.51
CA ILE A 179 3.96 -8.40 -10.74
C ILE A 179 4.84 -7.81 -11.84
N ALA A 180 4.24 -7.36 -12.95
CA ALA A 180 4.95 -6.70 -14.04
C ALA A 180 5.64 -5.42 -13.58
N ALA A 181 4.92 -4.54 -12.87
CA ALA A 181 5.47 -3.29 -12.36
C ALA A 181 6.66 -3.56 -11.42
N GLN A 182 6.50 -4.49 -10.47
CA GLN A 182 7.59 -4.89 -9.56
C GLN A 182 8.75 -5.51 -10.33
N GLY A 183 8.48 -6.32 -11.35
CA GLY A 183 9.52 -6.90 -12.21
C GLY A 183 10.32 -5.84 -12.97
N CYS A 184 9.65 -4.81 -13.48
CA CYS A 184 10.30 -3.66 -14.13
C CYS A 184 11.17 -2.87 -13.15
N PHE A 185 10.65 -2.54 -11.96
CA PHE A 185 11.42 -1.82 -10.94
C PHE A 185 12.68 -2.58 -10.51
N ARG A 186 12.63 -3.91 -10.46
CA ARG A 186 13.80 -4.75 -10.13
C ARG A 186 14.91 -4.69 -11.17
N GLN A 187 14.60 -4.33 -12.41
CA GLN A 187 15.55 -4.24 -13.52
C GLN A 187 15.82 -2.80 -13.96
N ASN A 188 15.37 -1.82 -13.17
CA ASN A 188 15.46 -0.40 -13.49
C ASN A 188 14.81 -0.02 -14.85
N LEU A 189 13.71 -0.70 -15.19
CA LEU A 189 12.89 -0.35 -16.35
C LEU A 189 11.88 0.73 -15.94
N THR A 190 11.70 1.71 -16.80
CA THR A 190 10.67 2.74 -16.61
C THR A 190 9.31 2.16 -16.97
N VAL A 191 8.36 2.23 -16.03
CA VAL A 191 6.98 1.77 -16.22
C VAL A 191 6.13 2.91 -16.75
N VAL A 192 5.44 2.68 -17.87
CA VAL A 192 4.43 3.57 -18.43
C VAL A 192 3.06 2.94 -18.19
N THR A 193 2.15 3.66 -17.53
CA THR A 193 0.82 3.12 -17.22
C THR A 193 -0.21 3.67 -18.20
N ILE A 194 -0.99 2.79 -18.83
CA ILE A 194 -2.02 3.17 -19.80
C ILE A 194 -3.35 2.58 -19.34
N TYR A 195 -4.37 3.40 -19.20
CA TYR A 195 -5.71 2.95 -18.80
C TYR A 195 -6.30 2.00 -19.84
N ALA A 196 -6.81 0.84 -19.43
CA ALA A 196 -7.42 -0.16 -20.31
C ALA A 196 -8.66 0.34 -21.09
N SER A 197 -9.26 1.45 -20.64
CA SER A 197 -10.39 2.11 -21.28
C SER A 197 -10.00 3.03 -22.44
N LEU A 198 -8.70 3.28 -22.67
CA LEU A 198 -8.26 4.15 -23.76
C LEU A 198 -8.53 3.52 -25.13
N GLY A 199 -8.90 4.39 -26.08
CA GLY A 199 -9.06 4.06 -27.49
C GLY A 199 -7.71 3.94 -28.21
N GLU A 200 -7.77 3.46 -29.45
CA GLU A 200 -6.61 3.17 -30.29
C GLU A 200 -5.71 4.38 -30.55
N ASP A 201 -6.28 5.55 -30.85
CA ASP A 201 -5.49 6.76 -31.11
C ASP A 201 -4.71 7.21 -29.87
N ALA A 202 -5.36 7.16 -28.70
CA ALA A 202 -4.71 7.49 -27.44
C ALA A 202 -3.64 6.46 -27.04
N LEU A 203 -3.85 5.18 -27.38
CA LEU A 203 -2.85 4.13 -27.20
C LEU A 203 -1.62 4.43 -28.07
N VAL A 204 -1.80 4.69 -29.36
CA VAL A 204 -0.71 5.04 -30.29
C VAL A 204 0.07 6.25 -29.80
N HIS A 205 -0.63 7.32 -29.40
CA HIS A 205 -0.01 8.52 -28.86
C HIS A 205 0.83 8.21 -27.62
N SER A 206 0.27 7.49 -26.65
CA SER A 206 0.94 7.14 -25.39
C SER A 206 2.21 6.31 -25.63
N LEU A 207 2.13 5.30 -26.51
CA LEU A 207 3.26 4.40 -26.77
C LEU A 207 4.39 5.11 -27.53
N ASN A 208 4.06 5.96 -28.51
CA ASN A 208 5.05 6.69 -29.29
C ASN A 208 5.71 7.82 -28.51
N GLU A 209 4.93 8.64 -27.79
CA GLU A 209 5.43 9.74 -26.96
C GLU A 209 6.43 9.23 -25.92
N THR A 210 6.11 8.08 -25.32
CA THR A 210 6.97 7.47 -24.31
C THR A 210 8.03 6.55 -24.90
N GLN A 211 8.09 6.35 -26.21
CA GLN A 211 9.08 5.50 -26.90
C GLN A 211 9.23 4.09 -26.26
N VAL A 212 8.10 3.46 -25.90
CA VAL A 212 8.15 2.17 -25.23
C VAL A 212 8.59 1.06 -26.18
N SER A 213 9.43 0.16 -25.67
CA SER A 213 9.91 -1.00 -26.43
C SER A 213 9.06 -2.23 -26.21
N THR A 214 8.32 -2.28 -25.10
CA THR A 214 7.53 -3.44 -24.70
C THR A 214 6.16 -3.01 -24.19
N LEU A 215 5.13 -3.67 -24.66
CA LEU A 215 3.76 -3.52 -24.18
C LEU A 215 3.34 -4.77 -23.42
N ILE A 216 2.82 -4.58 -22.21
CA ILE A 216 2.20 -5.62 -21.39
C ILE A 216 0.70 -5.34 -21.38
N CYS A 217 -0.13 -6.27 -21.83
CA CYS A 217 -1.58 -6.05 -21.90
C CYS A 217 -2.39 -7.33 -21.63
N ASP A 218 -3.68 -7.21 -21.36
CA ASP A 218 -4.58 -8.38 -21.29
C ASP A 218 -4.98 -8.87 -22.70
N SER A 219 -5.55 -10.09 -22.79
CA SER A 219 -5.96 -10.67 -24.09
C SER A 219 -6.99 -9.81 -24.82
N LYS A 220 -7.84 -9.07 -24.09
CA LYS A 220 -8.84 -8.17 -24.69
C LYS A 220 -8.17 -6.97 -25.35
N GLN A 221 -7.20 -6.34 -24.68
CA GLN A 221 -6.44 -5.23 -25.23
C GLN A 221 -5.55 -5.66 -26.40
N LEU A 222 -5.00 -6.88 -26.36
CA LEU A 222 -4.19 -7.43 -27.45
C LEU A 222 -4.92 -7.41 -28.79
N LYS A 223 -6.24 -7.64 -28.80
CA LYS A 223 -7.07 -7.65 -30.03
C LYS A 223 -7.10 -6.29 -30.75
N LYS A 224 -6.77 -5.19 -30.08
CA LYS A 224 -6.68 -3.84 -30.67
C LYS A 224 -5.35 -3.58 -31.40
N LEU A 225 -4.31 -4.32 -31.04
CA LEU A 225 -2.94 -4.08 -31.52
C LEU A 225 -2.78 -4.23 -33.04
N PRO A 226 -3.39 -5.22 -33.72
CA PRO A 226 -3.20 -5.36 -35.15
C PRO A 226 -3.60 -4.12 -35.95
N ALA A 227 -4.71 -3.46 -35.58
CA ALA A 227 -5.22 -2.25 -36.24
C ALA A 227 -4.27 -1.04 -36.14
N VAL A 228 -3.44 -1.00 -35.09
CA VAL A 228 -2.53 0.13 -34.83
C VAL A 228 -1.06 -0.21 -34.99
N SER A 229 -0.70 -1.49 -35.17
CA SER A 229 0.67 -1.99 -35.11
C SER A 229 1.64 -1.25 -36.03
N SER A 230 1.20 -0.89 -37.25
CA SER A 230 1.99 -0.12 -38.21
C SER A 230 2.34 1.31 -37.78
N LYS A 231 1.64 1.85 -36.78
CA LYS A 231 1.86 3.20 -36.22
C LYS A 231 2.77 3.18 -34.99
N LEU A 232 3.20 2.00 -34.51
CA LEU A 232 3.96 1.85 -33.26
C LEU A 232 5.46 1.71 -33.53
N HIS A 233 6.16 2.84 -33.59
CA HIS A 233 7.53 2.89 -34.14
C HIS A 233 8.61 2.29 -33.23
N SER A 234 8.40 2.35 -31.91
CA SER A 234 9.39 1.90 -30.92
C SER A 234 9.11 0.50 -30.38
N LEU A 235 7.90 -0.02 -30.59
CA LEU A 235 7.44 -1.26 -29.99
C LEU A 235 8.13 -2.46 -30.66
N LYS A 236 8.72 -3.33 -29.85
CA LYS A 236 9.44 -4.54 -30.29
C LYS A 236 8.85 -5.82 -29.70
N HIS A 237 8.35 -5.72 -28.48
CA HIS A 237 7.82 -6.86 -27.74
C HIS A 237 6.40 -6.61 -27.25
N VAL A 238 5.59 -7.67 -27.27
CA VAL A 238 4.26 -7.70 -26.65
C VAL A 238 4.21 -8.87 -25.68
N ILE A 239 3.79 -8.59 -24.46
CA ILE A 239 3.58 -9.58 -23.41
C ILE A 239 2.09 -9.56 -23.07
N TYR A 240 1.37 -10.63 -23.38
CA TYR A 240 -0.07 -10.68 -23.11
C TYR A 240 -0.40 -11.58 -21.93
N ILE A 241 -1.34 -11.14 -21.09
CA ILE A 241 -1.84 -11.90 -19.94
C ILE A 241 -2.93 -12.86 -20.42
N GLU A 242 -2.75 -14.15 -20.17
CA GLU A 242 -3.58 -15.22 -20.71
C GLU A 242 -4.88 -15.44 -19.90
N ASP A 243 -5.79 -14.46 -19.93
CA ASP A 243 -7.11 -14.57 -19.30
C ASP A 243 -8.19 -15.14 -20.22
N GLU A 244 -8.07 -14.88 -21.52
CA GLU A 244 -8.91 -15.46 -22.56
C GLU A 244 -8.06 -16.11 -23.67
N PRO A 245 -8.62 -17.11 -24.39
CA PRO A 245 -8.00 -17.62 -25.61
C PRO A 245 -7.74 -16.48 -26.60
N VAL A 246 -6.49 -16.40 -27.07
CA VAL A 246 -6.10 -15.47 -28.12
C VAL A 246 -6.19 -16.19 -29.47
N GLU A 247 -6.86 -15.56 -30.42
CA GLU A 247 -6.99 -16.10 -31.77
C GLU A 247 -5.64 -16.14 -32.49
N ALA A 248 -5.36 -17.25 -33.18
CA ALA A 248 -4.12 -17.43 -33.93
C ALA A 248 -3.92 -16.32 -34.98
N ASP A 249 -5.01 -15.79 -35.55
CA ASP A 249 -4.95 -14.71 -36.53
C ASP A 249 -4.43 -13.40 -35.92
N THR A 250 -4.85 -13.05 -34.70
CA THR A 250 -4.32 -11.88 -33.97
C THR A 250 -2.80 -12.00 -33.80
N LEU A 251 -2.30 -13.17 -33.42
CA LEU A 251 -0.86 -13.41 -33.28
C LEU A 251 -0.13 -13.39 -34.63
N ASN A 252 -0.77 -13.89 -35.70
CA ASN A 252 -0.20 -13.88 -37.04
C ASN A 252 -0.01 -12.46 -37.58
N GLN A 253 -0.94 -11.54 -37.30
CA GLN A 253 -0.84 -10.14 -37.69
C GLN A 253 0.29 -9.40 -36.93
N LEU A 254 0.68 -9.89 -35.76
CA LEU A 254 1.73 -9.32 -34.92
C LEU A 254 3.11 -10.00 -35.08
N LYS A 255 3.33 -10.81 -36.13
CA LYS A 255 4.58 -11.56 -36.35
C LYS A 255 5.85 -10.71 -36.45
N HIS A 256 5.72 -9.44 -36.77
CA HIS A 256 6.84 -8.49 -36.80
C HIS A 256 7.29 -8.06 -35.39
N LEU A 257 6.49 -8.36 -34.36
CA LEU A 257 6.79 -8.15 -32.95
C LEU A 257 7.10 -9.49 -32.26
N THR A 258 7.98 -9.46 -31.28
CA THR A 258 8.17 -10.63 -30.40
C THR A 258 7.02 -10.70 -29.42
N THR A 259 6.07 -11.60 -29.65
CA THR A 259 4.88 -11.75 -28.82
C THR A 259 5.01 -12.99 -27.93
N LEU A 260 4.94 -12.79 -26.62
CA LEU A 260 5.02 -13.85 -25.61
C LEU A 260 3.87 -13.73 -24.62
N SER A 261 3.50 -14.85 -24.02
CA SER A 261 2.51 -14.88 -22.95
C SER A 261 3.17 -14.49 -21.61
N PHE A 262 2.40 -13.97 -20.66
CA PHE A 262 2.94 -13.53 -19.36
C PHE A 262 3.61 -14.70 -18.63
N ASN A 263 2.96 -15.87 -18.61
CA ASN A 263 3.54 -17.06 -17.99
C ASN A 263 4.82 -17.50 -18.71
N ALA A 264 4.88 -17.43 -20.04
CA ALA A 264 6.09 -17.78 -20.78
C ALA A 264 7.28 -16.87 -20.41
N VAL A 265 7.03 -15.57 -20.17
CA VAL A 265 8.07 -14.66 -19.68
C VAL A 265 8.51 -15.04 -18.27
N GLU A 266 7.59 -15.32 -17.35
CA GLU A 266 7.92 -15.80 -15.99
C GLU A 266 8.74 -17.10 -16.04
N GLU A 267 8.30 -18.09 -16.82
CA GLU A 267 8.96 -19.38 -16.98
C GLU A 267 10.38 -19.22 -17.56
N SER A 268 10.53 -18.34 -18.55
CA SER A 268 11.83 -18.08 -19.17
C SER A 268 12.87 -17.52 -18.19
N GLY A 269 12.40 -16.85 -17.13
CA GLY A 269 13.20 -16.29 -16.05
C GLY A 269 13.43 -17.22 -14.85
N LEU A 270 12.90 -18.45 -14.87
CA LEU A 270 13.15 -19.43 -13.82
C LEU A 270 14.63 -19.81 -13.76
N VAL A 271 15.23 -19.65 -12.58
CA VAL A 271 16.57 -20.15 -12.32
C VAL A 271 16.53 -21.67 -12.18
N THR A 272 16.86 -22.38 -13.26
CA THR A 272 17.01 -23.83 -13.26
C THR A 272 18.06 -24.28 -12.25
N ALA A 273 17.99 -25.53 -11.78
CA ALA A 273 18.97 -26.06 -10.83
C ALA A 273 20.41 -25.91 -11.34
N ALA A 274 20.63 -26.11 -12.64
CA ALA A 274 21.92 -25.89 -13.29
C ALA A 274 22.39 -24.43 -13.21
N LEU A 275 21.49 -23.46 -13.38
CA LEU A 275 21.82 -22.04 -13.26
C LEU A 275 22.14 -21.66 -11.81
N LYS A 276 21.50 -22.27 -10.80
CA LYS A 276 21.83 -22.05 -9.38
C LYS A 276 23.26 -22.48 -9.08
N LEU A 277 23.68 -23.66 -9.57
CA LEU A 277 25.06 -24.14 -9.41
C LEU A 277 26.07 -23.20 -10.07
N LYS A 278 25.81 -22.79 -11.33
CA LYS A 278 26.66 -21.81 -12.03
C LYS A 278 26.72 -20.46 -11.33
N ARG A 279 25.62 -20.01 -10.72
CA ARG A 279 25.54 -18.73 -10.00
C ARG A 279 26.49 -18.69 -8.81
N GLU A 280 26.58 -19.75 -8.03
CA GLU A 280 27.49 -19.80 -6.88
C GLU A 280 28.96 -19.80 -7.32
N GLN A 281 29.28 -20.52 -8.41
CA GLN A 281 30.61 -20.45 -9.02
C GLN A 281 30.95 -19.04 -9.53
N LEU A 282 30.01 -18.37 -10.21
CA LEU A 282 30.19 -17.00 -10.71
C LEU A 282 30.35 -15.99 -9.58
N LYS A 283 29.50 -16.05 -8.54
CA LYS A 283 29.62 -15.18 -7.36
C LYS A 283 30.96 -15.34 -6.66
N ALA A 284 31.43 -16.58 -6.49
CA ALA A 284 32.73 -16.83 -5.90
C ALA A 284 33.86 -16.24 -6.76
N LYS A 285 33.78 -16.40 -8.08
CA LYS A 285 34.78 -15.89 -9.03
C LYS A 285 34.85 -14.35 -9.06
N PHE A 286 33.71 -13.67 -9.02
CA PHE A 286 33.62 -12.20 -9.17
C PHE A 286 33.37 -11.48 -7.83
N LYS A 287 33.64 -12.14 -6.70
CA LYS A 287 33.34 -11.61 -5.36
C LYS A 287 34.01 -10.25 -5.11
N ASP A 288 35.29 -10.14 -5.46
CA ASP A 288 36.07 -8.94 -5.20
C ASP A 288 35.68 -7.78 -6.12
N ASP A 289 35.35 -8.07 -7.38
CA ASP A 289 34.85 -7.08 -8.34
C ASP A 289 33.47 -6.54 -7.91
N LEU A 290 32.59 -7.42 -7.43
CA LEU A 290 31.30 -7.02 -6.87
C LEU A 290 31.49 -6.12 -5.64
N ASN A 291 32.41 -6.47 -4.73
CA ASN A 291 32.67 -5.63 -3.55
C ASN A 291 33.17 -4.24 -3.94
N LYS A 292 34.00 -4.11 -4.98
CA LYS A 292 34.45 -2.81 -5.50
C LYS A 292 33.34 -1.99 -6.14
N LEU A 293 32.35 -2.62 -6.78
CA LEU A 293 31.20 -1.94 -7.40
C LEU A 293 30.22 -1.35 -6.36
N TYR A 294 30.22 -1.88 -5.13
CA TYR A 294 29.31 -1.46 -4.05
C TYR A 294 30.03 -0.68 -2.91
N GLN A 295 31.30 -0.32 -3.08
CA GLN A 295 32.03 0.63 -2.23
C GLN A 295 31.90 2.05 -2.78
#